data_AF-A0A084SFU8-F1
#
_entry.id   AF-A0A084SFU8-F1
#
_cell.length_a   1.000
_cell.length_b   1.000
_cell.length_c   1.000
_cell.angle_alpha   90.00
_cell.angle_beta   90.00
_cell.angle_gamma   90.00
#
_symmetry.space_group_name_H-M   'P 1'
#
loop_
_entity.id
_entity.type
_entity.pdbx_description
1 polymer ?
#
loop_
_entity_poly.entity_id
_entity_poly.type
_entity_poly.pdbx_seq_one_letter_code
_entity_poly.pdbx_strand_id
1 'polypeptide(L)'
;MSGTRTDWRAWLACVAMVLAGCTCSKHPGEEGTGGAGAPEPLGQDSMRREDEEIVLEVLDVSVGGEGAEASRTSFVTGEPITARGRVRNAEELEPRIQWSLQPVGAHTGPATPASKEGAEAVFKASSRVGTRGNREPNPPLEYELVASLSMEDGERLEVRLPPTTFLRQEEDDVLRQEYLDFGTRFQPGRDHISIPGRPSLNTGNYTVIAESEAGGLSRLLDQMEERFQALLHNDVQEKPVGTRGLTPKTVVVSPGAPILTVGALGDTDPQGDDVCSGPLVGGRCAGSILAGPNGIADTRANNRETKVKLEDFVSSAFRNPQRNRAAGSATINSRHTRGSALDIDPRRMPIPGKTPQQLMCIVEAAGDAVVGERDSFTERGATLFLACDSPAADHVHVQR
;
A
#
# COMPACT_ATOMS: atom_id res chain seq x y z
N MET A 1 22.83 -51.23 -51.53
CA MET A 1 23.54 -49.96 -51.82
C MET A 1 23.00 -48.90 -50.88
N SER A 2 23.89 -48.36 -50.02
CA SER A 2 23.86 -47.03 -49.39
C SER A 2 22.50 -46.51 -48.84
N GLY A 3 22.25 -46.35 -47.54
CA GLY A 3 23.07 -46.44 -46.34
C GLY A 3 22.25 -45.97 -45.12
N THR A 4 22.35 -46.74 -44.02
CA THR A 4 22.27 -46.38 -42.58
C THR A 4 21.06 -45.57 -42.09
N ARG A 5 20.04 -46.12 -41.40
CA ARG A 5 20.00 -46.73 -40.04
C ARG A 5 20.88 -46.03 -38.99
N THR A 6 20.24 -45.34 -38.04
CA THR A 6 20.63 -45.39 -36.63
C THR A 6 19.44 -45.06 -35.73
N ASP A 7 19.15 -46.02 -34.87
CA ASP A 7 18.20 -46.04 -33.78
C ASP A 7 18.94 -45.71 -32.47
N TRP A 8 18.17 -45.30 -31.46
CA TRP A 8 18.48 -45.32 -30.01
C TRP A 8 19.54 -44.35 -29.45
N ARG A 9 19.13 -43.55 -28.45
CA ARG A 9 19.37 -43.81 -27.01
C ARG A 9 18.86 -42.65 -26.14
N ALA A 10 18.11 -43.02 -25.11
CA ALA A 10 17.82 -42.20 -23.94
C ALA A 10 19.11 -41.76 -23.24
N TRP A 11 19.14 -40.53 -22.73
CA TRP A 11 20.02 -40.14 -21.63
C TRP A 11 19.29 -39.20 -20.68
N LEU A 12 19.08 -39.71 -19.46
CA LEU A 12 18.93 -38.92 -18.24
C LEU A 12 20.16 -38.01 -18.10
N ALA A 13 19.95 -36.74 -17.79
CA ALA A 13 20.97 -35.91 -17.17
C ALA A 13 20.57 -35.67 -15.70
N CYS A 14 21.05 -36.57 -14.83
CA CYS A 14 21.33 -36.23 -13.45
C CYS A 14 22.49 -35.23 -13.44
N VAL A 15 22.29 -34.02 -12.94
CA VAL A 15 23.39 -33.17 -12.48
C VAL A 15 23.30 -33.13 -10.97
N ALA A 16 24.22 -33.87 -10.37
CA ALA A 16 24.47 -33.93 -8.95
C ALA A 16 24.90 -32.57 -8.42
N MET A 17 24.37 -32.22 -7.24
CA MET A 17 24.99 -31.28 -6.33
C MET A 17 26.43 -31.74 -6.04
N VAL A 18 27.41 -30.97 -6.50
CA VAL A 18 28.77 -31.03 -5.98
C VAL A 18 28.98 -29.79 -5.12
N LEU A 19 28.94 -30.05 -3.81
CA LEU A 19 29.51 -29.19 -2.78
C LEU A 19 31.01 -29.03 -3.06
N ALA A 20 31.40 -27.90 -3.63
CA ALA A 20 32.80 -27.50 -3.66
C ALA A 20 33.11 -26.72 -2.38
N GLY A 21 33.60 -27.45 -1.38
CA GLY A 21 34.37 -26.85 -0.29
C GLY A 21 35.68 -26.29 -0.86
N CYS A 22 35.83 -24.97 -0.82
CA CYS A 22 37.12 -24.33 -1.07
C CYS A 22 37.97 -24.42 0.21
N THR A 23 38.83 -25.41 0.19
CA THR A 23 39.97 -25.58 1.08
C THR A 23 40.98 -24.44 0.92
N CYS A 24 41.51 -24.01 2.06
CA CYS A 24 42.57 -23.03 2.24
C CYS A 24 43.78 -23.29 1.32
N SER A 25 44.13 -22.31 0.50
CA SER A 25 45.48 -22.18 -0.07
C SER A 25 46.07 -20.88 0.45
N LYS A 26 47.06 -21.00 1.35
CA LYS A 26 47.87 -19.88 1.83
C LYS A 26 48.68 -19.32 0.66
N HIS A 27 48.46 -18.05 0.32
CA HIS A 27 49.52 -17.24 -0.29
C HIS A 27 50.31 -16.54 0.83
N PRO A 28 51.65 -16.64 0.83
CA PRO A 28 52.50 -15.98 1.81
C PRO A 28 52.86 -14.58 1.29
N GLY A 29 52.73 -13.58 2.15
CA GLY A 29 53.29 -12.25 1.94
C GLY A 29 52.26 -11.16 1.71
N GLU A 30 51.55 -10.80 2.78
CA GLU A 30 51.18 -9.42 3.06
C GLU A 30 50.99 -9.32 4.58
N GLU A 31 52.03 -8.88 5.26
CA GLU A 31 51.93 -8.39 6.64
C GLU A 31 51.12 -7.09 6.61
N GLY A 32 49.79 -7.23 6.58
CA GLY A 32 48.85 -6.16 6.89
C GLY A 32 48.58 -6.17 8.38
N THR A 33 49.19 -5.23 9.10
CA THR A 33 49.04 -5.01 10.54
C THR A 33 47.58 -5.03 10.97
N GLY A 34 47.27 -5.92 11.90
CA GLY A 34 46.01 -5.92 12.63
C GLY A 34 45.82 -4.60 13.36
N GLY A 35 44.63 -4.04 13.20
CA GLY A 35 44.16 -2.85 13.88
C GLY A 35 42.78 -2.53 13.33
N ALA A 36 41.75 -3.22 13.83
CA ALA A 36 40.39 -2.71 13.68
C ALA A 36 40.34 -1.40 14.49
N GLY A 37 40.70 -0.29 13.85
CA GLY A 37 40.58 1.03 14.42
C GLY A 37 39.13 1.27 14.84
N ALA A 38 38.94 1.99 15.93
CA ALA A 38 37.61 2.47 16.30
C ALA A 38 36.97 3.19 15.09
N PRO A 39 35.66 3.04 14.84
CA PRO A 39 35.00 3.71 13.72
C PRO A 39 35.24 5.23 13.77
N GLU A 40 35.38 5.85 12.61
CA GLU A 40 35.56 7.30 12.52
C GLU A 40 34.34 8.03 13.13
N PRO A 41 34.55 9.14 13.87
CA PRO A 41 33.47 9.90 14.44
C PRO A 41 32.62 10.56 13.35
N LEU A 42 31.32 10.73 13.63
CA LEU A 42 30.39 11.45 12.77
C LEU A 42 30.72 12.95 12.67
N GLY A 43 31.39 13.48 13.68
CA GLY A 43 31.90 14.84 13.73
C GLY A 43 32.80 15.04 14.94
N GLN A 44 33.68 16.03 14.87
CA GLN A 44 34.59 16.36 15.95
C GLN A 44 34.94 17.85 15.98
N ASP A 45 35.34 18.32 17.15
CA ASP A 45 35.91 19.65 17.38
C ASP A 45 37.07 19.52 18.36
N SER A 46 38.08 20.38 18.24
CA SER A 46 39.35 20.22 18.96
C SER A 46 39.96 21.54 19.38
N MET A 47 40.64 21.53 20.52
CA MET A 47 41.41 22.66 21.02
C MET A 47 42.73 22.20 21.63
N ARG A 48 43.72 23.11 21.69
CA ARG A 48 45.02 22.84 22.31
C ARG A 48 45.10 23.47 23.70
N ARG A 49 45.57 22.70 24.69
CA ARG A 49 45.83 23.15 26.06
C ARG A 49 47.11 22.50 26.58
N GLU A 50 48.04 23.29 27.08
CA GLU A 50 49.27 22.82 27.76
C GLU A 50 50.00 21.66 27.03
N ASP A 51 50.14 21.78 25.70
CA ASP A 51 50.74 20.80 24.77
C ASP A 51 49.91 19.54 24.43
N GLU A 52 48.70 19.39 24.95
CA GLU A 52 47.74 18.33 24.56
C GLU A 52 46.57 18.89 23.74
N GLU A 53 46.09 18.08 22.78
CA GLU A 53 44.91 18.39 21.99
C GLU A 53 43.69 17.67 22.58
N ILE A 54 42.75 18.42 23.16
CA ILE A 54 41.49 17.86 23.64
C ILE A 54 40.51 17.85 22.48
N VAL A 55 39.91 16.68 22.19
CA VAL A 55 39.00 16.48 21.06
C VAL A 55 37.65 15.98 21.56
N LEU A 56 36.59 16.72 21.30
CA LEU A 56 35.21 16.25 21.47
C LEU A 56 34.77 15.51 20.20
N GLU A 57 34.34 14.27 20.34
CA GLU A 57 33.92 13.44 19.21
C GLU A 57 32.48 12.95 19.39
N VAL A 58 31.67 13.05 18.33
CA VAL A 58 30.37 12.39 18.23
C VAL A 58 30.56 11.06 17.52
N LEU A 59 30.30 9.96 18.21
CA LEU A 59 30.60 8.61 17.72
C LEU A 59 29.43 7.99 16.97
N ASP A 60 28.22 8.14 17.49
CA ASP A 60 27.04 7.47 16.95
C ASP A 60 25.77 8.23 17.30
N VAL A 61 24.79 8.11 16.41
CA VAL A 61 23.41 8.50 16.65
C VAL A 61 22.52 7.37 16.14
N SER A 62 21.76 6.77 17.04
CA SER A 62 20.91 5.63 16.72
C SER A 62 19.49 5.84 17.22
N VAL A 63 18.53 5.51 16.37
CA VAL A 63 17.12 5.42 16.76
C VAL A 63 16.85 4.00 17.27
N GLY A 64 16.16 3.89 18.40
CA GLY A 64 15.58 2.63 18.87
C GLY A 64 14.10 2.57 18.53
N GLY A 65 13.60 1.41 18.11
CA GLY A 65 12.22 1.28 17.66
C GLY A 65 12.06 0.22 16.58
N GLU A 66 10.84 0.08 16.09
CA GLU A 66 10.54 -0.88 15.03
C GLU A 66 11.11 -0.40 13.70
N GLY A 67 12.04 -1.16 13.12
CA GLY A 67 12.77 -0.81 11.89
C GLY A 67 14.10 -0.07 12.08
N ALA A 68 14.58 0.07 13.33
CA ALA A 68 15.89 0.65 13.66
C ALA A 68 17.08 -0.02 12.95
N GLU A 69 16.95 -1.31 12.59
CA GLU A 69 17.97 -2.03 11.82
C GLU A 69 18.01 -1.62 10.34
N ALA A 70 16.90 -1.15 9.79
CA ALA A 70 16.76 -0.78 8.38
C ALA A 70 17.10 0.70 8.12
N SER A 71 16.80 1.59 9.07
CA SER A 71 17.16 3.00 9.01
C SER A 71 17.66 3.48 10.36
N ARG A 72 18.94 3.87 10.42
CA ARG A 72 19.58 4.36 11.67
C ARG A 72 19.12 5.76 12.07
N THR A 73 18.46 6.48 11.16
CA THR A 73 18.21 7.92 11.28
C THR A 73 16.73 8.31 11.24
N SER A 74 15.84 7.37 10.91
CA SER A 74 14.39 7.63 10.82
C SER A 74 13.67 7.13 12.08
N PHE A 75 12.66 7.87 12.52
CA PHE A 75 12.01 7.71 13.82
C PHE A 75 10.55 8.16 13.78
N VAL A 76 9.77 7.83 14.80
CA VAL A 76 8.50 8.52 15.13
C VAL A 76 8.52 9.10 16.55
N THR A 77 7.55 9.96 16.85
CA THR A 77 7.37 10.58 18.17
C THR A 77 7.31 9.52 19.26
N GLY A 78 8.13 9.71 20.30
CA GLY A 78 8.20 8.80 21.46
C GLY A 78 9.27 7.70 21.35
N GLU A 79 9.77 7.40 20.15
CA GLU A 79 10.90 6.49 19.96
C GLU A 79 12.20 7.09 20.54
N PRO A 80 13.04 6.28 21.22
CA PRO A 80 14.30 6.75 21.77
C PRO A 80 15.32 7.05 20.67
N ILE A 81 15.95 8.22 20.76
CA ILE A 81 17.10 8.62 19.95
C ILE A 81 18.31 8.67 20.88
N THR A 82 19.32 7.84 20.62
CA THR A 82 20.52 7.72 21.45
C THR A 82 21.70 8.37 20.75
N ALA A 83 22.32 9.34 21.41
CA ALA A 83 23.56 9.97 20.96
C ALA A 83 24.72 9.53 21.85
N ARG A 84 25.86 9.23 21.24
CA ARG A 84 27.09 8.81 21.95
C ARG A 84 28.27 9.66 21.51
N GLY A 85 29.11 10.00 22.46
CA GLY A 85 30.34 10.74 22.22
C GLY A 85 31.41 10.38 23.22
N ARG A 86 32.61 10.89 22.96
CA ARG A 86 33.77 10.74 23.84
C ARG A 86 34.62 12.00 23.82
N VAL A 87 35.51 12.12 24.77
CA VAL A 87 36.52 13.19 24.81
C VAL A 87 37.90 12.54 24.76
N ARG A 88 38.59 12.68 23.62
CA ARG A 88 39.94 12.15 23.53
C ARG A 88 40.93 13.04 24.27
N ASN A 89 41.94 12.40 24.86
CA ASN A 89 42.99 13.04 25.66
C ASN A 89 42.45 13.77 26.90
N ALA A 90 41.20 13.50 27.32
CA ALA A 90 40.60 13.98 28.57
C ALA A 90 39.30 13.20 28.90
N GLU A 91 39.39 11.87 29.03
CA GLU A 91 38.22 10.97 29.23
C GLU A 91 37.41 11.33 30.49
N GLU A 92 38.04 11.90 31.51
CA GLU A 92 37.39 12.39 32.72
C GLU A 92 36.38 13.52 32.47
N LEU A 93 36.42 14.16 31.29
CA LEU A 93 35.47 15.19 30.86
C LEU A 93 34.25 14.61 30.15
N GLU A 94 34.21 13.32 29.80
CA GLU A 94 33.06 12.70 29.13
C GLU A 94 31.73 12.86 29.88
N PRO A 95 31.67 12.76 31.23
CA PRO A 95 30.44 13.02 31.97
C PRO A 95 29.89 14.45 31.81
N ARG A 96 30.73 15.40 31.35
CA ARG A 96 30.40 16.81 31.16
C ARG A 96 29.96 17.14 29.72
N ILE A 97 29.93 16.17 28.81
CA ILE A 97 29.42 16.41 27.45
C ILE A 97 27.93 16.77 27.56
N GLN A 98 27.59 17.96 27.08
CA GLN A 98 26.22 18.46 27.03
C GLN A 98 25.65 18.24 25.63
N TRP A 99 24.61 17.42 25.56
CA TRP A 99 23.88 17.11 24.34
C TRP A 99 22.60 17.92 24.22
N SER A 100 22.24 18.30 22.99
CA SER A 100 20.91 18.80 22.65
C SER A 100 20.47 18.35 21.25
N LEU A 101 19.18 18.05 21.10
CA LEU A 101 18.54 17.83 19.80
C LEU A 101 17.70 19.06 19.44
N GLN A 102 18.17 19.83 18.47
CA GLN A 102 17.53 21.07 18.05
C GLN A 102 16.53 20.78 16.91
N PRO A 103 15.25 21.14 17.06
CA PRO A 103 14.27 20.90 16.01
C PRO A 103 14.54 21.77 14.79
N VAL A 104 14.43 21.16 13.62
CA VAL A 104 14.50 21.83 12.33
C VAL A 104 13.08 22.01 11.79
N GLY A 105 12.74 23.26 11.47
CA GLY A 105 11.41 23.64 10.99
C GLY A 105 10.36 23.82 12.09
N ALA A 106 9.22 24.43 11.73
CA ALA A 106 8.16 24.78 12.68
C ALA A 106 7.28 23.57 13.08
N HIS A 107 7.28 22.52 12.27
CA HIS A 107 6.51 21.30 12.45
C HIS A 107 7.20 20.28 13.37
N THR A 108 8.51 20.43 13.61
CA THR A 108 9.24 19.63 14.59
C THR A 108 9.13 20.27 15.97
N GLY A 109 8.69 19.48 16.96
CA GLY A 109 8.61 19.88 18.36
C GLY A 109 9.97 19.81 19.08
N PRO A 110 10.09 20.35 20.29
CA PRO A 110 11.31 20.18 21.08
C PRO A 110 11.48 18.71 21.48
N ALA A 111 12.71 18.21 21.44
CA ALA A 111 13.03 16.90 21.98
C ALA A 111 12.88 16.88 23.52
N THR A 112 12.58 15.71 24.07
CA THR A 112 12.50 15.49 25.52
C THR A 112 13.54 14.47 25.99
N PRO A 113 14.43 14.81 26.95
CA PRO A 113 14.64 16.15 27.51
C PRO A 113 15.20 17.13 26.47
N ALA A 114 15.15 18.45 26.72
CA ALA A 114 15.71 19.44 25.79
C ALA A 114 17.24 19.37 25.72
N SER A 115 17.87 18.96 26.83
CA SER A 115 19.31 18.73 26.92
C SER A 115 19.61 17.61 27.93
N LYS A 116 20.77 16.98 27.79
CA LYS A 116 21.25 15.94 28.72
C LYS A 116 22.77 15.94 28.80
N GLU A 117 23.31 15.67 29.99
CA GLU A 117 24.74 15.51 30.23
C GLU A 117 25.15 14.03 30.24
N GLY A 118 26.41 13.76 29.88
CA GLY A 118 27.05 12.45 29.96
C GLY A 118 27.64 11.96 28.62
N ALA A 119 28.38 10.86 28.65
CA ALA A 119 28.93 10.24 27.44
C ALA A 119 27.83 9.72 26.46
N GLU A 120 26.66 9.40 27.01
CA GLU A 120 25.48 8.97 26.27
C GLU A 120 24.25 9.79 26.67
N ALA A 121 23.48 10.22 25.67
CA ALA A 121 22.20 10.89 25.87
C ALA A 121 21.08 10.18 25.12
N VAL A 122 19.90 10.13 25.74
CA VAL A 122 18.69 9.54 25.13
C VAL A 122 17.61 10.60 25.11
N PHE A 123 17.03 10.81 23.94
CA PHE A 123 16.00 11.78 23.65
C PHE A 123 14.75 11.13 23.07
N LYS A 124 13.65 11.87 23.07
CA LYS A 124 12.43 11.51 22.34
C LYS A 124 11.99 12.69 21.48
N ALA A 125 11.72 12.41 20.22
CA ALA A 125 11.15 13.39 19.29
C ALA A 125 9.70 13.74 19.65
N SER A 126 9.26 14.93 19.26
CA SER A 126 7.88 15.40 19.30
C SER A 126 7.45 15.98 17.95
N SER A 127 6.21 15.72 17.54
CA SER A 127 5.54 16.38 16.42
C SER A 127 4.83 17.67 16.85
N ARG A 128 4.74 18.64 15.94
CA ARG A 128 3.82 19.80 16.01
C ARG A 128 2.93 19.89 14.76
N VAL A 129 2.88 18.83 13.96
CA VAL A 129 2.06 18.78 12.75
C VAL A 129 0.57 18.87 13.13
N GLY A 130 -0.17 19.70 12.41
CA GLY A 130 -1.60 19.89 12.66
C GLY A 130 -2.47 18.82 12.00
N THR A 131 -3.60 18.50 12.62
CA THR A 131 -4.52 17.40 12.21
C THR A 131 -5.79 17.90 11.52
N ARG A 132 -5.75 19.07 10.87
CA ARG A 132 -6.93 19.69 10.24
C ARG A 132 -7.39 19.01 8.96
N GLY A 133 -6.57 18.12 8.39
CA GLY A 133 -6.77 17.53 7.06
C GLY A 133 -6.02 18.33 6.00
N ASN A 134 -5.27 17.63 5.15
CA ASN A 134 -4.58 18.19 3.99
C ASN A 134 -4.55 17.16 2.85
N ARG A 135 -4.45 17.65 1.60
CA ARG A 135 -4.26 16.85 0.38
C ARG A 135 -2.79 16.72 -0.03
N GLU A 136 -1.89 17.24 0.78
CA GLU A 136 -0.43 17.17 0.61
C GLU A 136 0.20 16.35 1.73
N PRO A 137 1.38 15.74 1.50
CA PRO A 137 2.16 15.09 2.55
C PRO A 137 2.46 16.04 3.71
N ASN A 138 2.51 15.51 4.94
CA ASN A 138 3.12 16.25 6.04
C ASN A 138 4.62 16.41 5.80
N PRO A 139 5.23 17.53 6.25
CA PRO A 139 6.67 17.67 6.26
C PRO A 139 7.29 16.67 7.27
N PRO A 140 8.48 16.10 6.99
CA PRO A 140 9.13 15.16 7.90
C PRO A 140 9.68 15.88 9.13
N LEU A 141 9.57 15.24 10.29
CA LEU A 141 10.27 15.71 11.49
C LEU A 141 11.78 15.59 11.29
N GLU A 142 12.50 16.60 11.78
CA GLU A 142 13.93 16.72 11.55
C GLU A 142 14.65 17.36 12.74
N TYR A 143 15.78 16.78 13.16
CA TYR A 143 16.60 17.32 14.25
C TYR A 143 18.07 17.43 13.86
N GLU A 144 18.70 18.52 14.34
CA GLU A 144 20.14 18.69 14.39
C GLU A 144 20.66 18.26 15.77
N LEU A 145 21.65 17.37 15.80
CA LEU A 145 22.35 17.01 17.03
C LEU A 145 23.51 17.97 17.28
N VAL A 146 23.58 18.50 18.49
CA VAL A 146 24.66 19.35 18.96
C VAL A 146 25.26 18.75 20.24
N ALA A 147 26.56 18.51 20.22
CA ALA A 147 27.36 18.15 21.39
C ALA A 147 28.23 19.35 21.78
N SER A 148 28.32 19.64 23.07
CA SER A 148 29.17 20.72 23.56
C SER A 148 29.90 20.34 24.84
N LEU A 149 31.09 20.87 25.02
CA LEU A 149 31.89 20.67 26.22
C LEU A 149 32.46 22.01 26.68
N SER A 150 32.03 22.48 27.85
CA SER A 150 32.55 23.71 28.47
C SER A 150 33.75 23.40 29.36
N MET A 151 34.84 24.14 29.13
CA MET A 151 36.08 24.09 29.91
C MET A 151 36.03 25.06 31.10
N GLU A 152 36.92 24.88 32.06
CA GLU A 152 37.00 25.72 33.27
C GLU A 152 37.34 27.20 32.97
N ASP A 153 38.08 27.43 31.89
CA ASP A 153 38.56 28.75 31.49
C ASP A 153 37.51 29.54 30.67
N GLY A 154 36.31 28.97 30.50
CA GLY A 154 35.21 29.54 29.72
C GLY A 154 35.23 29.21 28.22
N GLU A 155 36.27 28.54 27.73
CA GLU A 155 36.33 27.99 26.37
C GLU A 155 35.35 26.83 26.19
N ARG A 156 34.90 26.59 24.95
CA ARG A 156 33.89 25.58 24.63
C ARG A 156 34.21 24.91 23.31
N LEU A 157 34.22 23.57 23.32
CA LEU A 157 34.16 22.76 22.11
C LEU A 157 32.70 22.55 21.73
N GLU A 158 32.40 22.59 20.44
CA GLU A 158 31.06 22.35 19.92
C GLU A 158 31.08 21.58 18.60
N VAL A 159 30.42 20.42 18.59
CA VAL A 159 30.22 19.61 17.40
C VAL A 159 28.78 19.76 16.93
N ARG A 160 28.60 20.30 15.73
CA ARG A 160 27.33 20.35 15.00
C ARG A 160 27.44 19.47 13.78
N LEU A 161 26.61 18.43 13.71
CA LEU A 161 26.62 17.53 12.56
C LEU A 161 26.07 18.24 11.31
N PRO A 162 26.64 18.02 10.11
CA PRO A 162 26.14 18.67 8.90
C PRO A 162 24.71 18.23 8.54
N PRO A 163 24.00 18.99 7.68
CA PRO A 163 22.63 18.65 7.25
C PRO A 163 22.47 17.24 6.65
N THR A 164 23.53 16.70 6.05
CA THR A 164 23.57 15.33 5.50
C THR A 164 23.47 14.23 6.56
N THR A 165 23.61 14.59 7.83
CA THR A 165 23.58 13.70 9.01
C THR A 165 22.46 14.06 9.98
N PHE A 166 21.53 14.93 9.57
CA PHE A 166 20.35 15.23 10.38
C PHE A 166 19.50 13.97 10.56
N LEU A 167 18.91 13.85 11.74
CA LEU A 167 17.89 12.85 12.00
C LEU A 167 16.63 13.31 11.31
N ARG A 168 16.25 12.65 10.21
CA ARG A 168 15.14 13.04 9.35
C ARG A 168 14.26 11.84 9.06
N GLN A 169 12.95 12.02 9.19
CA GLN A 169 11.99 10.97 8.85
C GLN A 169 12.01 10.64 7.35
N GLU A 170 12.02 9.35 7.06
CA GLU A 170 11.68 8.78 5.77
C GLU A 170 10.18 8.82 5.53
N GLU A 171 9.74 8.72 4.27
CA GLU A 171 8.32 8.79 3.89
C GLU A 171 7.43 7.83 4.70
N ASP A 172 7.91 6.59 4.91
CA ASP A 172 7.22 5.58 5.72
C ASP A 172 6.94 6.06 7.15
N ASP A 173 7.93 6.67 7.81
CA ASP A 173 7.79 7.17 9.17
C ASP A 173 7.03 8.50 9.22
N VAL A 174 7.06 9.32 8.16
CA VAL A 174 6.15 10.47 8.04
C VAL A 174 4.70 9.99 8.01
N LEU A 175 4.41 8.93 7.25
CA LEU A 175 3.08 8.34 7.22
C LEU A 175 2.72 7.74 8.59
N ARG A 176 3.60 6.97 9.24
CA ARG A 176 3.36 6.42 10.59
C ARG A 176 3.16 7.51 11.64
N GLN A 177 3.96 8.58 11.60
CA GLN A 177 3.82 9.74 12.48
C GLN A 177 2.44 10.39 12.33
N GLU A 178 1.89 10.42 11.12
CA GLU A 178 0.53 10.94 10.90
C GLU A 178 -0.53 10.13 11.67
N TYR A 179 -0.42 8.81 11.74
CA TYR A 179 -1.35 7.98 12.53
C TYR A 179 -1.27 8.29 14.03
N LEU A 180 -0.07 8.56 14.54
CA LEU A 180 0.17 8.97 15.93
C LEU A 180 -0.44 10.35 16.19
N ASP A 181 -0.17 11.32 15.33
CA ASP A 181 -0.65 12.71 15.47
C ASP A 181 -2.18 12.77 15.49
N PHE A 182 -2.83 11.97 14.66
CA PHE A 182 -4.29 11.88 14.62
C PHE A 182 -4.91 11.01 15.72
N GLY A 183 -4.10 10.29 16.50
CA GLY A 183 -4.60 9.42 17.58
C GLY A 183 -5.51 8.31 17.07
N THR A 184 -5.22 7.77 15.89
CA THR A 184 -5.96 6.64 15.30
C THR A 184 -5.79 5.38 16.13
N ARG A 185 -6.75 4.45 16.05
CA ARG A 185 -6.67 3.14 16.72
C ARG A 185 -5.69 2.20 16.04
N PHE A 186 -5.60 2.26 14.72
CA PHE A 186 -4.61 1.52 13.94
C PHE A 186 -3.35 2.36 13.84
N GLN A 187 -2.27 1.89 14.45
CA GLN A 187 -0.95 2.53 14.42
C GLN A 187 -0.01 1.61 13.64
N PRO A 188 0.24 1.86 12.34
CA PRO A 188 1.02 0.95 11.53
C PRO A 188 2.48 0.89 11.99
N GLY A 189 3.01 -0.33 12.09
CA GLY A 189 4.45 -0.60 12.07
C GLY A 189 4.99 -0.45 10.64
N ARG A 190 6.31 -0.55 10.47
CA ARG A 190 6.94 -0.50 9.13
C ARG A 190 6.57 -1.71 8.25
N ASP A 191 6.30 -2.84 8.87
CA ASP A 191 5.78 -4.06 8.23
C ASP A 191 4.38 -3.90 7.62
N HIS A 192 3.62 -2.89 8.06
CA HIS A 192 2.32 -2.53 7.52
C HIS A 192 2.39 -1.49 6.39
N ILE A 193 3.57 -0.91 6.14
CA ILE A 193 3.79 0.09 5.09
C ILE A 193 4.36 -0.60 3.85
N SER A 194 3.76 -0.32 2.70
CA SER A 194 4.26 -0.88 1.43
C SER A 194 3.97 0.03 0.25
N ILE A 195 4.75 -0.15 -0.82
CA ILE A 195 4.41 0.42 -2.13
C ILE A 195 3.26 -0.43 -2.71
N PRO A 196 2.12 0.18 -3.06
CA PRO A 196 0.99 -0.55 -3.60
C PRO A 196 1.35 -1.19 -4.95
N GLY A 197 1.04 -2.48 -5.13
CA GLY A 197 1.21 -3.15 -6.42
C GLY A 197 0.33 -2.58 -7.54
N ARG A 198 -0.73 -1.83 -7.17
CA ARG A 198 -1.67 -1.14 -8.07
C ARG A 198 -1.81 0.33 -7.65
N PRO A 199 -1.28 1.30 -8.42
CA PRO A 199 -1.33 2.71 -8.04
C PRO A 199 -2.74 3.27 -7.85
N SER A 200 -3.73 2.72 -8.56
CA SER A 200 -5.17 3.03 -8.41
C SER A 200 -5.68 2.84 -6.98
N LEU A 201 -5.04 1.97 -6.19
CA LEU A 201 -5.40 1.68 -4.81
C LEU A 201 -4.83 2.69 -3.81
N ASN A 202 -4.00 3.64 -4.26
CA ASN A 202 -3.47 4.70 -3.43
C ASN A 202 -4.05 6.05 -3.83
N THR A 203 -5.04 6.50 -3.06
CA THR A 203 -5.61 7.86 -3.17
C THR A 203 -5.13 8.79 -2.07
N GLY A 204 -4.09 8.37 -1.33
CA GLY A 204 -3.43 9.11 -0.27
C GLY A 204 -2.47 10.20 -0.80
N ASN A 205 -1.76 10.82 0.13
CA ASN A 205 -0.81 11.89 -0.16
C ASN A 205 0.60 11.37 -0.44
N TYR A 206 0.90 10.12 -0.07
CA TYR A 206 2.23 9.51 -0.09
C TYR A 206 2.36 8.48 -1.20
N THR A 207 3.59 8.08 -1.55
CA THR A 207 3.83 7.00 -2.52
C THR A 207 3.52 5.61 -1.95
N VAL A 208 3.63 5.47 -0.63
CA VAL A 208 3.33 4.26 0.14
C VAL A 208 1.93 4.27 0.74
N ILE A 209 1.43 3.07 1.07
CA ILE A 209 0.14 2.87 1.75
C ILE A 209 0.35 2.15 3.09
N ALA A 210 -0.59 2.34 4.02
CA ALA A 210 -0.67 1.58 5.26
C ALA A 210 -1.86 0.61 5.19
N GLU A 211 -1.58 -0.69 5.30
CA GLU A 211 -2.60 -1.73 5.31
C GLU A 211 -2.57 -2.47 6.65
N SER A 212 -3.73 -2.66 7.27
CA SER A 212 -3.84 -3.52 8.46
C SER A 212 -3.57 -5.00 8.14
N GLU A 213 -3.69 -5.38 6.87
CA GLU A 213 -3.32 -6.69 6.35
C GLU A 213 -2.64 -6.47 4.99
N ALA A 214 -1.34 -6.79 4.89
CA ALA A 214 -0.57 -6.55 3.67
C ALA A 214 -1.22 -7.18 2.42
N GLY A 215 -1.39 -6.38 1.36
CA GLY A 215 -2.06 -6.78 0.12
C GLY A 215 -3.58 -6.95 0.25
N GLY A 216 -4.18 -6.53 1.37
CA GLY A 216 -5.61 -6.66 1.65
C GLY A 216 -6.48 -5.95 0.61
N LEU A 217 -6.09 -4.74 0.18
CA LEU A 217 -6.83 -4.00 -0.86
C LEU A 217 -6.81 -4.71 -2.22
N SER A 218 -5.64 -5.24 -2.62
CA SER A 218 -5.53 -5.97 -3.88
C SER A 218 -6.37 -7.24 -3.87
N ARG A 219 -6.34 -8.01 -2.77
CA ARG A 219 -7.20 -9.19 -2.60
C ARG A 219 -8.68 -8.83 -2.62
N LEU A 220 -9.07 -7.72 -2.00
CA LEU A 220 -10.46 -7.25 -2.02
C LEU A 220 -10.91 -6.90 -3.45
N LEU A 221 -10.09 -6.14 -4.18
CA LEU A 221 -10.39 -5.78 -5.56
C LEU A 221 -10.49 -7.03 -6.46
N ASP A 222 -9.60 -8.00 -6.31
CA ASP A 222 -9.61 -9.23 -7.11
C ASP A 222 -10.86 -10.07 -6.86
N GLN A 223 -11.28 -10.22 -5.60
CA GLN A 223 -12.50 -10.95 -5.26
C GLN A 223 -13.76 -10.21 -5.72
N MET A 224 -13.76 -8.89 -5.61
CA MET A 224 -14.82 -8.04 -6.16
C MET A 224 -14.93 -8.18 -7.67
N GLU A 225 -13.81 -8.14 -8.37
CA GLU A 225 -13.77 -8.29 -9.83
C GLU A 225 -14.22 -9.69 -10.26
N GLU A 226 -13.73 -10.75 -9.63
CA GLU A 226 -14.19 -12.13 -9.89
C GLU A 226 -15.72 -12.23 -9.74
N ARG A 227 -16.26 -11.70 -8.65
CA ARG A 227 -17.69 -11.77 -8.39
C ARG A 227 -18.52 -10.91 -9.34
N PHE A 228 -18.04 -9.72 -9.65
CA PHE A 228 -18.64 -8.82 -10.63
C PHE A 228 -18.72 -9.48 -12.02
N GLN A 229 -17.62 -10.10 -12.47
CA GLN A 229 -17.59 -10.83 -13.74
C GLN A 229 -18.53 -12.02 -13.77
N ALA A 230 -18.62 -12.76 -12.65
CA ALA A 230 -19.54 -13.89 -12.52
C ALA A 230 -21.01 -13.45 -12.58
N LEU A 231 -21.35 -12.27 -12.06
CA LEU A 231 -22.70 -11.71 -12.16
C LEU A 231 -23.02 -11.19 -13.56
N LEU A 232 -22.06 -10.55 -14.23
CA LEU A 232 -22.23 -10.08 -15.61
C LEU A 232 -22.43 -11.22 -16.60
N HIS A 233 -21.66 -12.30 -16.46
CA HIS A 233 -21.65 -13.44 -17.39
C HIS A 233 -22.41 -14.65 -16.86
N ASN A 234 -23.64 -14.44 -16.36
CA ASN A 234 -24.43 -15.47 -15.69
C ASN A 234 -25.49 -16.14 -16.56
N ASP A 235 -25.59 -15.82 -17.86
CA ASP A 235 -26.60 -16.40 -18.74
C ASP A 235 -26.40 -17.91 -18.91
N VAL A 236 -27.51 -18.64 -19.02
CA VAL A 236 -27.58 -20.10 -19.01
C VAL A 236 -27.90 -20.62 -20.42
N GLN A 237 -27.10 -21.56 -20.90
CA GLN A 237 -27.37 -22.28 -22.15
C GLN A 237 -28.44 -23.36 -21.93
N GLU A 238 -29.67 -23.12 -22.37
CA GLU A 238 -30.81 -24.04 -22.22
C GLU A 238 -30.82 -25.16 -23.27
N LYS A 239 -30.27 -24.86 -24.46
CA LYS A 239 -30.11 -25.81 -25.56
C LYS A 239 -28.69 -25.71 -26.12
N PRO A 240 -27.98 -26.82 -26.35
CA PRO A 240 -26.66 -26.77 -26.98
C PRO A 240 -26.69 -26.04 -28.33
N VAL A 241 -25.66 -25.26 -28.62
CA VAL A 241 -25.53 -24.56 -29.91
C VAL A 241 -25.57 -25.55 -31.06
N GLY A 242 -26.35 -25.26 -32.10
CA GLY A 242 -26.57 -26.10 -33.27
C GLY A 242 -27.64 -27.19 -33.09
N THR A 243 -28.33 -27.25 -31.95
CA THR A 243 -29.49 -28.15 -31.77
C THR A 243 -30.55 -27.81 -32.81
N ARG A 244 -31.00 -28.81 -33.60
CA ARG A 244 -31.98 -28.65 -34.69
C ARG A 244 -33.34 -29.24 -34.33
N GLY A 245 -34.38 -28.84 -35.07
CA GLY A 245 -35.73 -29.36 -34.89
C GLY A 245 -36.44 -28.78 -33.67
N LEU A 246 -35.97 -27.65 -33.16
CA LEU A 246 -36.63 -26.92 -32.09
C LEU A 246 -37.92 -26.29 -32.63
N THR A 247 -38.97 -26.31 -31.81
CA THR A 247 -40.17 -25.52 -32.13
C THR A 247 -39.80 -24.04 -32.06
N PRO A 248 -40.21 -23.18 -33.02
CA PRO A 248 -39.98 -21.74 -32.92
C PRO A 248 -40.48 -21.22 -31.57
N LYS A 249 -39.75 -20.25 -31.00
CA LYS A 249 -39.99 -19.71 -29.64
C LYS A 249 -39.55 -20.61 -28.48
N THR A 250 -38.88 -21.74 -28.74
CA THR A 250 -38.23 -22.51 -27.67
C THR A 250 -37.11 -21.68 -27.05
N VAL A 251 -37.01 -21.60 -25.71
CA VAL A 251 -35.90 -20.90 -25.05
C VAL A 251 -34.59 -21.64 -25.33
N VAL A 252 -33.60 -20.91 -25.85
CA VAL A 252 -32.24 -21.43 -26.15
C VAL A 252 -31.17 -20.89 -25.22
N VAL A 253 -31.35 -19.66 -24.73
CA VAL A 253 -30.55 -19.05 -23.66
C VAL A 253 -31.50 -18.35 -22.68
N SER A 254 -31.31 -18.58 -21.39
CA SER A 254 -31.99 -17.86 -20.31
C SER A 254 -31.04 -16.88 -19.64
N PRO A 255 -31.52 -15.73 -19.14
CA PRO A 255 -30.71 -14.92 -18.26
C PRO A 255 -30.43 -15.70 -16.97
N GLY A 256 -29.31 -15.39 -16.32
CA GLY A 256 -28.99 -15.98 -15.03
C GLY A 256 -29.89 -15.50 -13.89
N ALA A 257 -29.48 -15.81 -12.65
CA ALA A 257 -30.22 -15.39 -11.46
C ALA A 257 -30.43 -13.87 -11.44
N PRO A 258 -31.63 -13.39 -11.09
CA PRO A 258 -31.90 -11.95 -11.02
C PRO A 258 -31.15 -11.32 -9.85
N ILE A 259 -30.75 -10.06 -10.02
CA ILE A 259 -30.29 -9.23 -8.91
C ILE A 259 -31.49 -8.53 -8.30
N LEU A 260 -31.50 -8.41 -6.98
CA LEU A 260 -32.54 -7.68 -6.26
C LEU A 260 -32.69 -6.27 -6.86
N THR A 261 -33.92 -5.76 -6.94
CA THR A 261 -34.26 -4.42 -7.44
C THR A 261 -34.18 -4.25 -8.97
N VAL A 262 -33.19 -4.85 -9.64
CA VAL A 262 -32.95 -4.61 -11.08
C VAL A 262 -33.29 -5.80 -12.00
N GLY A 263 -33.59 -6.96 -11.42
CA GLY A 263 -34.09 -8.13 -12.14
C GLY A 263 -33.01 -8.87 -12.92
N ALA A 264 -33.44 -9.58 -13.98
CA ALA A 264 -32.55 -10.32 -14.86
C ALA A 264 -31.63 -9.37 -15.64
N LEU A 265 -30.35 -9.75 -15.76
CA LEU A 265 -29.34 -8.90 -16.37
C LEU A 265 -29.30 -9.06 -17.89
N GLY A 266 -29.26 -10.30 -18.40
CA GLY A 266 -29.13 -10.64 -19.81
C GLY A 266 -27.88 -10.04 -20.46
N ASP A 267 -26.86 -10.86 -20.69
CA ASP A 267 -25.59 -10.41 -21.28
C ASP A 267 -25.25 -11.05 -22.64
N THR A 268 -26.17 -11.84 -23.17
CA THR A 268 -26.02 -12.53 -24.46
C THR A 268 -26.69 -11.75 -25.59
N ASP A 269 -26.01 -11.64 -26.74
CA ASP A 269 -26.59 -11.13 -27.98
C ASP A 269 -27.15 -12.30 -28.82
N PRO A 270 -28.42 -12.23 -29.28
CA PRO A 270 -28.97 -13.24 -30.19
C PRO A 270 -28.11 -13.41 -31.46
N GLN A 271 -27.97 -14.65 -31.94
CA GLN A 271 -27.25 -15.00 -33.18
C GLN A 271 -28.17 -15.76 -34.15
N GLY A 272 -27.80 -15.76 -35.43
CA GLY A 272 -28.60 -16.43 -36.46
C GLY A 272 -29.96 -15.76 -36.64
N ASP A 273 -31.03 -16.56 -36.57
CA ASP A 273 -32.42 -16.07 -36.55
C ASP A 273 -33.08 -16.13 -35.17
N ASP A 274 -32.32 -16.43 -34.11
CA ASP A 274 -32.80 -16.37 -32.74
C ASP A 274 -33.24 -14.96 -32.36
N VAL A 275 -34.26 -14.87 -31.49
CA VAL A 275 -34.90 -13.60 -31.14
C VAL A 275 -34.90 -13.37 -29.64
N CYS A 276 -34.68 -12.11 -29.24
CA CYS A 276 -34.88 -11.71 -27.86
C CYS A 276 -36.38 -11.73 -27.50
N SER A 277 -36.74 -12.37 -26.39
CA SER A 277 -38.09 -12.34 -25.83
C SER A 277 -38.25 -11.42 -24.62
N GLY A 278 -37.14 -10.92 -24.09
CA GLY A 278 -37.11 -9.96 -22.98
C GLY A 278 -37.11 -8.51 -23.43
N PRO A 279 -37.04 -7.56 -22.46
CA PRO A 279 -36.88 -6.16 -22.76
C PRO A 279 -35.59 -5.91 -23.55
N LEU A 280 -35.67 -4.97 -24.50
CA LEU A 280 -34.50 -4.44 -25.19
C LEU A 280 -34.01 -3.20 -24.45
N VAL A 281 -32.80 -3.24 -23.89
CA VAL A 281 -32.17 -2.08 -23.26
C VAL A 281 -31.07 -1.57 -24.19
N GLY A 282 -31.21 -0.35 -24.70
CA GLY A 282 -30.28 0.20 -25.69
C GLY A 282 -30.19 -0.64 -26.98
N GLY A 283 -31.28 -1.31 -27.36
CA GLY A 283 -31.32 -2.22 -28.52
C GLY A 283 -30.72 -3.60 -28.28
N ARG A 284 -30.34 -3.94 -27.04
CA ARG A 284 -29.73 -5.23 -26.66
C ARG A 284 -30.68 -6.08 -25.83
N CYS A 285 -30.58 -7.40 -25.97
CA CYS A 285 -31.43 -8.32 -25.22
C CYS A 285 -31.06 -8.33 -23.74
N ALA A 286 -32.05 -8.12 -22.86
CA ALA A 286 -31.90 -8.20 -21.40
C ALA A 286 -32.78 -9.31 -20.79
N GLY A 287 -33.22 -10.29 -21.58
CA GLY A 287 -33.99 -11.44 -21.11
C GLY A 287 -33.76 -12.69 -21.96
N SER A 288 -34.68 -13.65 -21.92
CA SER A 288 -34.50 -14.93 -22.61
C SER A 288 -34.40 -14.78 -24.13
N ILE A 289 -33.59 -15.62 -24.75
CA ILE A 289 -33.42 -15.72 -26.21
C ILE A 289 -34.11 -16.99 -26.67
N LEU A 290 -34.89 -16.86 -27.75
CA LEU A 290 -35.72 -17.93 -28.29
C LEU A 290 -35.25 -18.35 -29.68
N ALA A 291 -35.38 -19.65 -29.97
CA ALA A 291 -35.14 -20.24 -31.28
C ALA A 291 -35.96 -19.52 -32.37
N GLY A 292 -35.28 -19.18 -33.46
CA GLY A 292 -35.88 -18.57 -34.64
C GLY A 292 -36.72 -19.52 -35.50
N PRO A 293 -37.28 -19.04 -36.62
CA PRO A 293 -38.09 -19.84 -37.54
C PRO A 293 -37.38 -21.08 -38.12
N ASN A 294 -36.05 -21.08 -38.22
CA ASN A 294 -35.28 -22.22 -38.72
C ASN A 294 -35.26 -23.42 -37.74
N GLY A 295 -35.68 -23.22 -36.48
CA GLY A 295 -35.69 -24.26 -35.45
C GLY A 295 -34.30 -24.72 -35.00
N ILE A 296 -33.30 -23.85 -35.09
CA ILE A 296 -31.90 -24.10 -34.70
C ILE A 296 -31.56 -23.19 -33.51
N ALA A 297 -30.85 -23.73 -32.50
CA ALA A 297 -30.27 -22.90 -31.44
C ALA A 297 -28.94 -22.31 -31.92
N ASP A 298 -28.96 -21.11 -32.48
CA ASP A 298 -27.77 -20.45 -33.03
C ASP A 298 -26.98 -19.69 -31.94
N THR A 299 -27.64 -19.25 -30.88
CA THR A 299 -27.05 -18.40 -29.85
C THR A 299 -26.27 -19.20 -28.80
N ARG A 300 -24.99 -18.83 -28.65
CA ARG A 300 -24.15 -19.22 -27.49
C ARG A 300 -24.35 -18.23 -26.33
N ALA A 301 -24.60 -18.73 -25.12
CA ALA A 301 -24.65 -17.90 -23.91
C ALA A 301 -23.32 -17.17 -23.64
N ASN A 302 -23.39 -15.94 -23.12
CA ASN A 302 -22.27 -15.07 -22.77
C ASN A 302 -21.30 -14.83 -23.96
N ASN A 303 -21.85 -14.67 -25.16
CA ASN A 303 -21.09 -14.42 -26.38
C ASN A 303 -20.71 -12.94 -26.61
N ARG A 304 -21.04 -12.06 -25.66
CA ARG A 304 -20.67 -10.66 -25.70
C ARG A 304 -19.24 -10.51 -25.18
N GLU A 305 -18.37 -9.85 -25.95
CA GLU A 305 -16.99 -9.55 -25.52
C GLU A 305 -16.95 -8.31 -24.60
N THR A 306 -17.68 -8.34 -23.48
CA THR A 306 -17.59 -7.26 -22.49
C THR A 306 -16.35 -7.46 -21.62
N LYS A 307 -15.26 -6.73 -21.91
CA LYS A 307 -14.08 -6.68 -21.03
C LYS A 307 -14.09 -5.38 -20.25
N VAL A 308 -14.39 -5.47 -18.95
CA VAL A 308 -14.34 -4.34 -18.02
C VAL A 308 -13.44 -4.72 -16.87
N LYS A 309 -12.44 -3.89 -16.57
CA LYS A 309 -11.65 -4.06 -15.35
C LYS A 309 -12.24 -3.22 -14.25
N LEU A 310 -12.54 -3.83 -13.11
CA LEU A 310 -13.17 -3.11 -12.00
C LEU A 310 -12.23 -2.02 -11.45
N GLU A 311 -10.91 -2.27 -11.53
CA GLU A 311 -9.85 -1.33 -11.15
C GLU A 311 -9.99 0.06 -11.79
N ASP A 312 -10.39 0.12 -13.07
CA ASP A 312 -10.51 1.37 -13.83
C ASP A 312 -11.61 2.29 -13.28
N PHE A 313 -12.45 1.77 -12.38
CA PHE A 313 -13.59 2.46 -11.79
C PHE A 313 -13.46 2.65 -10.28
N VAL A 314 -12.31 2.30 -9.68
CA VAL A 314 -11.99 2.63 -8.29
C VAL A 314 -11.84 4.14 -8.18
N SER A 315 -12.75 4.78 -7.47
CA SER A 315 -12.76 6.23 -7.25
C SER A 315 -11.99 6.62 -5.98
N SER A 316 -11.92 5.72 -5.00
CA SER A 316 -11.06 5.86 -3.81
C SER A 316 -10.73 4.50 -3.20
N ALA A 317 -9.58 4.42 -2.53
CA ALA A 317 -9.14 3.21 -1.84
C ALA A 317 -8.36 3.60 -0.58
N PHE A 318 -7.06 3.35 -0.49
CA PHE A 318 -6.28 3.86 0.64
C PHE A 318 -6.28 5.39 0.68
N ARG A 319 -6.46 5.95 1.88
CA ARG A 319 -6.31 7.38 2.19
C ARG A 319 -5.64 7.50 3.56
N ASN A 320 -4.49 8.15 3.65
CA ASN A 320 -3.87 8.49 4.94
C ASN A 320 -4.79 9.45 5.76
N PRO A 321 -4.65 9.52 7.11
CA PRO A 321 -5.51 10.32 7.97
C PRO A 321 -5.75 11.79 7.53
N GLN A 322 -4.72 12.52 7.09
CA GLN A 322 -4.84 13.88 6.54
C GLN A 322 -5.75 13.90 5.32
N ARG A 323 -5.51 12.99 4.38
CA ARG A 323 -6.30 12.89 3.15
C ARG A 323 -7.75 12.53 3.45
N ASN A 324 -7.98 11.58 4.36
CA ASN A 324 -9.31 11.17 4.80
C ASN A 324 -10.07 12.35 5.42
N ARG A 325 -9.41 13.15 6.27
CA ARG A 325 -10.01 14.37 6.84
C ARG A 325 -10.29 15.44 5.78
N ALA A 326 -9.36 15.65 4.84
CA ALA A 326 -9.52 16.60 3.73
C ALA A 326 -10.59 16.19 2.70
N ALA A 327 -10.89 14.89 2.60
CA ALA A 327 -12.01 14.36 1.82
C ALA A 327 -13.37 14.58 2.51
N GLY A 328 -13.40 15.15 3.72
CA GLY A 328 -14.62 15.45 4.47
C GLY A 328 -15.05 14.33 5.41
N SER A 329 -14.25 13.29 5.61
CA SER A 329 -14.58 12.21 6.55
C SER A 329 -14.58 12.74 7.99
N ALA A 330 -15.69 12.51 8.70
CA ALA A 330 -15.79 12.75 10.13
C ALA A 330 -15.11 11.64 10.96
N THR A 331 -14.88 10.47 10.36
CA THR A 331 -14.41 9.27 11.06
C THR A 331 -12.90 9.12 10.91
N ILE A 332 -12.17 9.32 12.00
CA ILE A 332 -10.72 9.18 12.01
C ILE A 332 -10.24 7.73 11.85
N ASN A 333 -11.06 6.78 12.29
CA ASN A 333 -10.80 5.34 12.18
C ASN A 333 -11.52 4.72 10.98
N SER A 334 -11.55 5.46 9.87
CA SER A 334 -12.14 5.01 8.60
C SER A 334 -11.45 3.72 8.12
N ARG A 335 -12.17 2.88 7.39
CA ARG A 335 -11.58 1.67 6.79
C ARG A 335 -10.62 1.99 5.64
N HIS A 336 -10.76 3.17 5.03
CA HIS A 336 -9.79 3.69 4.05
C HIS A 336 -8.43 4.01 4.67
N THR A 337 -8.38 4.44 5.93
CA THR A 337 -7.12 4.76 6.62
C THR A 337 -6.34 3.54 7.08
N ARG A 338 -6.80 2.33 6.75
CA ARG A 338 -6.07 1.09 7.09
C ARG A 338 -6.03 0.10 5.94
N GLY A 339 -6.25 0.60 4.72
CA GLY A 339 -6.23 -0.20 3.51
C GLY A 339 -7.27 -1.32 3.52
N SER A 340 -8.50 -1.01 3.90
CA SER A 340 -9.57 -2.03 4.01
C SER A 340 -10.90 -1.55 3.44
N ALA A 341 -10.87 -0.60 2.51
CA ALA A 341 -12.07 -0.11 1.83
C ALA A 341 -11.78 0.33 0.39
N LEU A 342 -12.79 0.16 -0.47
CA LEU A 342 -12.85 0.58 -1.86
C LEU A 342 -14.14 1.37 -2.10
N ASP A 343 -14.01 2.51 -2.77
CA ASP A 343 -15.11 3.26 -3.36
C ASP A 343 -15.04 3.00 -4.88
N ILE A 344 -16.11 2.47 -5.48
CA ILE A 344 -16.19 2.17 -6.92
C ILE A 344 -17.31 3.01 -7.55
N ASP A 345 -17.01 3.73 -8.64
CA ASP A 345 -18.02 4.47 -9.42
C ASP A 345 -18.39 3.71 -10.72
N PRO A 346 -19.37 2.79 -10.66
CA PRO A 346 -19.71 1.95 -11.80
C PRO A 346 -20.57 2.67 -12.85
N ARG A 347 -21.03 3.90 -12.58
CA ARG A 347 -21.92 4.65 -13.48
C ARG A 347 -21.27 5.00 -14.82
N ARG A 348 -19.94 4.92 -14.88
CA ARG A 348 -19.12 5.21 -16.07
C ARG A 348 -18.72 3.95 -16.84
N MET A 349 -19.09 2.76 -16.37
CA MET A 349 -18.70 1.51 -17.03
C MET A 349 -19.39 1.38 -18.40
N PRO A 350 -18.65 1.14 -19.48
CA PRO A 350 -19.21 1.06 -20.82
C PRO A 350 -19.78 -0.34 -21.10
N ILE A 351 -20.80 -0.76 -20.34
CA ILE A 351 -21.44 -2.08 -20.51
C ILE A 351 -22.72 -1.92 -21.35
N PRO A 352 -22.75 -2.40 -22.61
CA PRO A 352 -23.92 -2.30 -23.46
C PRO A 352 -25.16 -2.95 -22.84
N GLY A 353 -26.30 -2.27 -22.93
CA GLY A 353 -27.56 -2.80 -22.42
C GLY A 353 -27.70 -2.80 -20.89
N LYS A 354 -26.79 -2.14 -20.16
CA LYS A 354 -26.90 -1.91 -18.71
C LYS A 354 -27.01 -0.42 -18.41
N THR A 355 -27.93 -0.06 -17.52
CA THR A 355 -28.05 1.30 -17.00
C THR A 355 -27.06 1.54 -15.86
N PRO A 356 -26.69 2.79 -15.55
CA PRO A 356 -25.87 3.10 -14.37
C PRO A 356 -26.43 2.51 -13.07
N GLN A 357 -27.75 2.53 -12.88
CA GLN A 357 -28.42 1.97 -11.70
C GLN A 357 -28.26 0.45 -11.62
N GLN A 358 -28.36 -0.24 -12.76
CA GLN A 358 -28.08 -1.69 -12.81
C GLN A 358 -26.64 -1.98 -12.41
N LEU A 359 -25.69 -1.18 -12.89
CA LEU A 359 -24.28 -1.36 -12.59
C LEU A 359 -23.94 -1.10 -11.12
N MET A 360 -24.57 -0.09 -10.49
CA MET A 360 -24.49 0.12 -9.03
C MET A 360 -24.97 -1.12 -8.26
N CYS A 361 -26.16 -1.65 -8.58
CA CYS A 361 -26.68 -2.86 -7.94
C CYS A 361 -25.84 -4.11 -8.19
N ILE A 362 -25.23 -4.26 -9.37
CA ILE A 362 -24.33 -5.39 -9.67
C ILE A 362 -23.07 -5.30 -8.80
N VAL A 363 -22.47 -4.11 -8.67
CA VAL A 363 -21.27 -3.93 -7.83
C VAL A 363 -21.59 -4.09 -6.35
N GLU A 364 -22.72 -3.57 -5.86
CA GLU A 364 -23.17 -3.80 -4.47
C GLU A 364 -23.41 -5.29 -4.20
N ALA A 365 -24.12 -6.00 -5.09
CA ALA A 365 -24.32 -7.44 -4.95
C ALA A 365 -23.02 -8.26 -5.02
N ALA A 366 -22.00 -7.76 -5.75
CA ALA A 366 -20.67 -8.35 -5.72
C ALA A 366 -19.99 -8.12 -4.36
N GLY A 367 -20.09 -6.90 -3.82
CA GLY A 367 -19.63 -6.56 -2.48
C GLY A 367 -20.27 -7.40 -1.38
N ASP A 368 -21.60 -7.54 -1.40
CA ASP A 368 -22.35 -8.32 -0.42
C ASP A 368 -21.87 -9.77 -0.38
N ALA A 369 -21.53 -10.35 -1.53
CA ALA A 369 -21.01 -11.71 -1.60
C ALA A 369 -19.55 -11.85 -1.12
N VAL A 370 -18.76 -10.78 -1.15
CA VAL A 370 -17.34 -10.79 -0.76
C VAL A 370 -17.14 -10.40 0.70
N VAL A 371 -17.85 -9.38 1.18
CA VAL A 371 -17.68 -8.81 2.54
C VAL A 371 -18.94 -8.86 3.40
N GLY A 372 -20.10 -9.15 2.81
CA GLY A 372 -21.39 -9.17 3.50
C GLY A 372 -22.17 -7.86 3.37
N GLU A 373 -23.50 -7.95 3.46
CA GLU A 373 -24.46 -6.83 3.25
C GLU A 373 -24.27 -5.63 4.19
N ARG A 374 -23.58 -5.79 5.32
CA ARG A 374 -23.32 -4.69 6.26
C ARG A 374 -22.10 -3.86 5.89
N ASP A 375 -21.26 -4.39 5.02
CA ASP A 375 -19.95 -3.84 4.69
C ASP A 375 -19.83 -3.53 3.18
N SER A 376 -20.92 -3.64 2.45
CA SER A 376 -21.08 -3.21 1.06
C SER A 376 -22.38 -2.41 0.97
N PHE A 377 -22.29 -1.16 0.50
CA PHE A 377 -23.46 -0.29 0.42
C PHE A 377 -23.28 0.82 -0.60
N THR A 378 -24.38 1.19 -1.25
CA THR A 378 -24.44 2.35 -2.13
C THR A 378 -24.61 3.64 -1.34
N GLU A 379 -23.83 4.67 -1.69
CA GLU A 379 -23.90 5.97 -1.02
C GLU A 379 -23.80 7.18 -1.97
N ARG A 380 -24.06 8.35 -1.39
CA ARG A 380 -23.79 9.66 -1.99
C ARG A 380 -22.89 10.47 -1.07
N GLY A 381 -21.63 10.65 -1.47
CA GLY A 381 -20.60 11.15 -0.55
C GLY A 381 -20.49 10.26 0.69
N ALA A 382 -19.93 10.78 1.79
CA ALA A 382 -19.48 9.95 2.91
C ALA A 382 -20.53 9.64 4.00
N THR A 383 -21.80 10.06 3.84
CA THR A 383 -22.78 9.99 4.96
C THR A 383 -24.20 9.59 4.58
N LEU A 384 -24.52 9.48 3.28
CA LEU A 384 -25.88 9.20 2.83
C LEU A 384 -25.94 7.83 2.14
N PHE A 385 -26.41 6.83 2.88
CA PHE A 385 -26.71 5.50 2.36
C PHE A 385 -28.01 5.53 1.53
N LEU A 386 -27.99 4.86 0.39
CA LEU A 386 -29.10 4.82 -0.57
C LEU A 386 -29.32 3.39 -1.05
N ALA A 387 -30.50 3.13 -1.59
CA ALA A 387 -30.72 1.92 -2.37
C ALA A 387 -29.81 1.94 -3.61
N CYS A 388 -29.36 0.76 -4.04
CA CYS A 388 -28.42 0.61 -5.14
C CYS A 388 -28.93 1.19 -6.48
N ASP A 389 -30.24 1.22 -6.70
CA ASP A 389 -30.87 1.75 -7.92
C ASP A 389 -31.19 3.24 -7.83
N SER A 390 -30.84 3.90 -6.72
CA SER A 390 -31.10 5.32 -6.50
C SER A 390 -30.35 6.17 -7.54
N PRO A 391 -31.03 7.07 -8.28
CA PRO A 391 -30.37 7.96 -9.23
C PRO A 391 -29.49 9.03 -8.54
N ALA A 392 -29.63 9.18 -7.22
CA ALA A 392 -28.82 10.12 -6.44
C ALA A 392 -27.49 9.51 -5.97
N ALA A 393 -27.31 8.19 -6.09
CA ALA A 393 -26.08 7.51 -5.70
C ALA A 393 -24.90 7.92 -6.58
N ASP A 394 -23.71 7.95 -5.98
CA ASP A 394 -22.48 8.27 -6.71
C ASP A 394 -21.37 7.24 -6.68
N HIS A 395 -21.40 6.30 -5.74
CA HIS A 395 -20.51 5.14 -5.74
C HIS A 395 -21.05 4.01 -4.85
N VAL A 396 -20.41 2.84 -4.99
CA VAL A 396 -20.56 1.72 -4.05
C VAL A 396 -19.33 1.69 -3.16
N HIS A 397 -19.55 1.69 -1.85
CA HIS A 397 -18.51 1.53 -0.85
C HIS A 397 -18.44 0.06 -0.40
N VAL A 398 -17.24 -0.52 -0.34
CA VAL A 398 -17.01 -1.90 0.08
C VAL A 398 -15.84 -1.95 1.05
N GLN A 399 -16.03 -2.56 2.23
CA GLN A 399 -15.04 -2.57 3.32
C GLN A 399 -14.89 -3.93 4.03
N ARG A 400 -13.80 -4.10 4.80
CA ARG A 400 -13.51 -5.27 5.67
C ARG A 400 -13.13 -4.86 7.07
#